data_AF-A0A9P1NZ54-F1
#
_entry.id   AF-A0A9P1NZ54-F1
#
_cell.length_a   1.000
_cell.length_b   1.000
_cell.length_c   1.000
_cell.angle_alpha   90.00
_cell.angle_beta   90.00
_cell.angle_gamma   90.00
#
_symmetry.space_group_name_H-M   'P 1'
#
loop_
_entity.id
_entity.type
_entity.pdbx_description
1 polymer ?
#
loop_
_entity_poly.entity_id
_entity_poly.type
_entity_poly.pdbx_seq_one_letter_code
_entity_poly.pdbx_strand_id
1 'polypeptide(L)' 'MLITLLLYVILGGTYLVVAPGALYFYLKSRWYVAGSVERLLMYFLVFFLFPGLILLSPFLNFRPQPRQIES' A
#
# COMPACT_ATOMS: atom_id res chain seq x y z
N MET A 1 18.48 5.79 25.25
CA MET A 1 17.26 6.56 24.91
C MET A 1 17.22 7.00 23.45
N LEU A 2 18.26 7.66 22.92
CA LEU A 2 18.28 8.12 21.51
C LEU A 2 18.10 6.98 20.49
N ILE A 3 18.85 5.88 20.63
CA ILE A 3 18.75 4.72 19.72
C ILE A 3 17.34 4.13 19.74
N THR A 4 16.75 4.01 20.93
CA THR A 4 15.38 3.52 21.12
C THR A 4 14.36 4.42 20.42
N LEU A 5 14.51 5.74 20.55
CA LEU A 5 13.64 6.71 19.87
C LEU A 5 13.75 6.57 18.35
N LEU A 6 14.98 6.55 17.82
CA LEU A 6 15.23 6.36 16.39
C LEU A 6 14.62 5.05 15.88
N LEU A 7 14.76 3.97 16.65
CA LEU A 7 14.16 2.68 16.30
C LEU A 7 12.64 2.78 16.16
N TYR A 8 11.96 3.42 17.13
CA TYR A 8 10.51 3.59 17.05
C TYR A 8 10.07 4.51 15.90
N VAL A 9 10.84 5.57 15.61
CA VAL A 9 10.57 6.43 14.46
C VAL A 9 10.71 5.66 13.15
N ILE A 10 11.76 4.85 13.00
CA ILE A 10 11.99 4.04 11.80
C ILE A 10 10.89 2.97 11.66
N LEU A 11 10.58 2.24 12.73
CA LEU A 11 9.53 1.22 12.71
C LEU A 11 8.16 1.84 12.43
N GLY A 12 7.82 2.93 13.11
CA GLY A 12 6.57 3.65 12.93
C GLY A 12 6.44 4.26 11.53
N GLY A 13 7.48 4.92 11.04
CA GLY A 13 7.51 5.46 9.67
C GLY A 13 7.44 4.37 8.61
N THR A 14 8.10 3.24 8.83
CA THR A 14 8.02 2.08 7.93
C THR A 14 6.60 1.52 7.90
N TYR A 15 5.97 1.34 9.06
CA TYR A 15 4.63 0.77 9.21
C TYR A 15 3.52 1.70 8.70
N LEU A 16 3.63 3.01 8.90
CA LEU A 16 2.59 3.99 8.55
C LEU A 16 2.75 4.58 7.14
N VAL A 17 3.96 4.60 6.57
CA VAL A 17 4.23 5.28 5.29
C VAL A 17 4.83 4.34 4.26
N VAL A 18 6.00 3.74 4.55
CA VAL A 18 6.77 3.00 3.54
C VAL A 18 6.05 1.72 3.11
N ALA A 19 5.66 0.87 4.06
CA ALA A 19 5.00 -0.40 3.77
C ALA A 19 3.59 -0.22 3.16
N PRO A 20 2.72 0.69 3.65
CA PRO A 20 1.43 0.97 3.02
C PRO A 20 1.58 1.55 1.61
N GLY A 21 2.55 2.44 1.39
CA GLY A 21 2.86 2.98 0.05
C GLY A 21 3.26 1.86 -0.92
N ALA A 22 4.17 0.98 -0.52
CA ALA A 22 4.57 -0.18 -1.32
C ALA A 22 3.38 -1.12 -1.58
N LEU A 23 2.54 -1.36 -0.57
CA LEU A 23 1.33 -2.18 -0.70
C LEU A 23 0.37 -1.60 -1.74
N TYR A 24 0.14 -0.28 -1.76
CA TYR A 24 -0.70 0.34 -2.79
C TYR A 24 -0.21 0.04 -4.23
N PHE A 25 1.09 0.11 -4.48
CA PHE A 25 1.66 -0.23 -5.80
C PHE A 25 1.53 -1.73 -6.12
N TYR A 26 1.74 -2.60 -5.12
CA TYR A 26 1.56 -4.03 -5.28
C TYR A 26 0.10 -4.39 -5.59
N LEU A 27 -0.86 -3.83 -4.84
CA LEU A 27 -2.29 -4.00 -5.11
C LEU A 27 -2.63 -3.51 -6.51
N LYS A 28 -2.23 -2.29 -6.90
CA LYS A 28 -2.49 -1.73 -8.23
C LYS A 28 -1.99 -2.63 -9.37
N SER A 29 -0.80 -3.21 -9.23
CA SER A 29 -0.18 -4.00 -10.29
C SER A 29 -0.80 -5.39 -10.44
N ARG A 30 -1.21 -6.02 -9.34
CA ARG A 30 -1.64 -7.44 -9.35
C ARG A 30 -3.12 -7.67 -9.08
N TRP A 31 -3.92 -6.64 -8.83
CA TRP A 31 -5.34 -6.78 -8.45
C TRP A 31 -6.17 -7.62 -9.42
N TYR A 32 -5.89 -7.64 -10.72
CA TYR A 32 -6.70 -8.40 -11.68
C TYR A 32 -6.11 -9.77 -12.06
N VAL A 33 -4.87 -10.04 -11.63
CA VAL A 33 -4.11 -11.24 -12.04
C VAL A 33 -3.67 -12.12 -10.85
N ALA A 34 -3.96 -11.71 -9.62
CA ALA A 34 -3.60 -12.46 -8.41
C ALA A 34 -4.46 -13.72 -8.25
N GLY A 35 -3.82 -14.86 -7.96
CA GLY A 35 -4.48 -16.13 -7.63
C GLY A 35 -5.11 -16.14 -6.23
N SER A 36 -5.75 -17.23 -5.83
CA SER A 36 -6.53 -17.32 -4.58
C SER A 36 -5.69 -17.13 -3.30
N VAL A 37 -4.54 -17.82 -3.21
CA VAL A 37 -3.63 -17.70 -2.06
C VAL A 37 -3.01 -16.30 -1.98
N GLU A 38 -2.60 -15.76 -3.13
CA GLU A 38 -2.07 -14.40 -3.21
C GLU A 38 -3.11 -13.37 -2.79
N ARG A 39 -4.37 -13.53 -3.23
CA ARG A 39 -5.47 -12.66 -2.84
C ARG A 39 -5.72 -12.66 -1.34
N LEU A 40 -5.67 -13.84 -0.70
CA LEU A 40 -5.80 -13.96 0.75
C LEU A 40 -4.71 -13.15 1.47
N LEU A 41 -3.46 -13.29 1.02
CA LEU A 41 -2.34 -12.54 1.57
C LEU A 41 -2.51 -11.02 1.34
N MET A 42 -2.98 -10.61 0.16
CA MET A 42 -3.27 -9.20 -0.14
C MET A 42 -4.30 -8.62 0.86
N TYR A 43 -5.39 -9.34 1.14
CA TYR A 43 -6.37 -8.89 2.13
C TYR A 43 -5.77 -8.83 3.53
N PHE A 44 -5.02 -9.85 3.95
CA PHE A 44 -4.33 -9.82 5.23
C PHE A 44 -3.42 -8.59 5.35
N LEU A 45 -2.63 -8.27 4.33
CA LEU A 45 -1.74 -7.11 4.33
C LEU A 45 -2.51 -5.78 4.40
N VAL A 46 -3.67 -5.68 3.73
CA VAL A 46 -4.54 -4.50 3.83
C VAL A 46 -5.01 -4.29 5.26
N PHE A 47 -5.45 -5.34 5.96
CA PHE A 47 -5.88 -5.22 7.36
C PHE A 47 -4.70 -4.95 8.30
N PHE A 48 -3.57 -5.61 8.07
CA PHE A 48 -2.37 -5.44 8.88
C PHE A 48 -1.80 -4.01 8.79
N LEU A 49 -1.85 -3.38 7.61
CA LEU A 49 -1.33 -2.03 7.36
C LEU A 49 -2.44 -0.96 7.26
N PHE A 50 -3.66 -1.29 7.67
CA PHE A 50 -4.85 -0.45 7.50
C PHE A 50 -4.69 1.00 7.99
N PRO A 51 -4.10 1.27 9.17
CA PRO A 51 -3.93 2.65 9.64
C PRO A 51 -3.10 3.51 8.68
N GLY A 52 -2.02 2.95 8.13
CA GLY A 52 -1.17 3.65 7.18
C GLY A 52 -1.80 3.80 5.80
N LEU A 53 -2.61 2.83 5.37
CA LEU A 53 -3.38 2.94 4.12
C LEU A 53 -4.36 4.11 4.20
N ILE A 54 -5.13 4.25 5.28
CA ILE A 54 -6.04 5.40 5.46
C ILE A 54 -5.28 6.72 5.41
N LEU A 55 -4.11 6.80 6.05
CA LEU A 55 -3.29 8.01 6.08
C LEU A 55 -2.85 8.46 4.67
N LEU A 56 -2.49 7.52 3.80
CA LEU A 56 -2.05 7.82 2.43
C LEU A 56 -3.22 7.94 1.42
N SER A 57 -4.41 7.43 1.77
CA SER A 57 -5.56 7.35 0.86
C SER A 57 -5.97 8.66 0.19
N PRO A 58 -5.89 9.86 0.82
CA PRO A 58 -6.29 11.10 0.16
C PRO A 58 -5.32 11.57 -0.94
N PHE A 59 -4.08 11.06 -0.93
CA PHE A 59 -3.00 11.52 -1.82
C PHE A 59 -2.84 10.66 -3.08
N LEU A 60 -3.39 9.45 -3.08
CA LEU A 60 -3.18 8.47 -4.15
C LEU A 60 -4.44 8.36 -5.01
N ASN A 61 -4.28 8.56 -6.33
CA ASN A 61 -5.36 8.39 -7.30
C ASN A 61 -5.00 7.28 -8.30
N PHE A 62 -5.71 6.16 -8.22
CA PHE A 62 -5.52 5.01 -9.12
C PHE A 62 -6.62 4.87 -10.16
N ARG A 63 -7.28 5.98 -10.52
CA ARG A 63 -8.21 6.01 -11.64
C ARG A 63 -7.52 5.50 -12.92
N PRO A 64 -8.16 4.60 -13.68
CA PRO A 64 -7.67 4.20 -14.99
C PRO A 64 -7.45 5.42 -15.88
N GLN A 65 -6.34 5.43 -16.62
CA GLN A 65 -6.07 6.50 -17.57
C GLN A 65 -7.06 6.41 -18.75
N PRO A 66 -7.45 7.55 -19.36
CA PRO A 66 -8.29 7.54 -20.53
C PRO A 66 -7.68 6.69 -21.64
N ARG A 67 -8.50 5.85 -22.27
CA ARG A 67 -8.09 5.09 -23.45
C ARG A 67 -7.99 6.03 -24.65
N GLN A 68 -6.90 5.92 -25.43
CA GLN A 68 -6.83 6.56 -26.74
C GLN A 68 -7.78 5.85 -27.69
N ILE A 69 -8.69 6.60 -28.32
CA ILE A 69 -9.59 6.11 -29.36
C ILE A 69 -8.98 6.57 -30.68
N GLU A 70 -8.45 5.63 -31.47
CA GLU A 70 -8.04 5.93 -32.84
C GLU A 70 -9.29 6.16 -33.68
N SER A 71 -9.35 7.33 -34.33
CA SER A 71 -10.42 7.75 -35.25
C SER A 71 -10.18 7.22 -36.65
#